data_AF-Q0TY58-F1
#
_entry.id   AF-Q0TY58-F1
#
_cell.length_a   1.000
_cell.length_b   1.000
_cell.length_c   1.000
_cell.angle_alpha   90.00
_cell.angle_beta   90.00
_cell.angle_gamma   90.00
#
_symmetry.space_group_name_H-M   'P 1'
#
loop_
_entity.id
_entity.type
_entity.pdbx_description
1 polymer ?
#
loop_
_entity_poly.entity_id
_entity_poly.type
_entity_poly.pdbx_seq_one_letter_code
_entity_poly.pdbx_strand_id
1 'polypeptide(L)'
;MANRFPASAHMDTRQFIGWIIFNVLMIPILYVRPEKIKWVVLWMNAVSFVTLLAMTIWLLAKAGGGGPLLKQPATVSSSSELGWSITSGVTTVVGGIAVGLTNQMDYSRFARRPGDQIIGQWVSIIAFGTIMPTLGCLCASASKAVYGEAIWNPPDLVQKWLDTDYTAGSRAAAFFAGVGLVVCQLAINTIDNAFSAGMDMAGLFPSYINIRRGAYVGLVLSIAMCPKETSLFRRRRKLKLSDLYHPASWRGQLAGVTCCPVSHTL
;
A
#
# COMPACT_ATOMS: atom_id res chain seq x y z
N MET A 1 -3.87 25.03 -11.82
CA MET A 1 -5.25 24.63 -12.22
C MET A 1 -6.20 24.91 -11.07
N ALA A 2 -7.35 25.53 -11.35
CA ALA A 2 -8.39 25.81 -10.36
C ALA A 2 -9.23 24.56 -10.09
N ASN A 3 -9.60 24.33 -8.83
CA ASN A 3 -10.46 23.21 -8.45
C ASN A 3 -11.89 23.43 -9.00
N ARG A 4 -12.43 22.44 -9.69
CA ARG A 4 -13.80 22.41 -10.22
C ARG A 4 -14.76 21.56 -9.38
N PHE A 5 -14.26 20.85 -8.38
CA PHE A 5 -15.08 20.09 -7.45
C PHE A 5 -15.56 20.96 -6.27
N PRO A 6 -16.76 20.68 -5.73
CA PRO A 6 -17.26 21.36 -4.53
C PRO A 6 -16.34 21.06 -3.33
N ALA A 7 -16.25 21.98 -2.38
CA ALA A 7 -15.44 21.80 -1.16
C ALA A 7 -15.83 20.58 -0.31
N SER A 8 -17.03 20.03 -0.53
CA SER A 8 -17.49 18.78 0.08
C SER A 8 -16.92 17.51 -0.56
N ALA A 9 -16.24 17.64 -1.71
CA ALA A 9 -15.55 16.53 -2.34
C ALA A 9 -14.16 16.35 -1.71
N HIS A 10 -13.82 15.12 -1.35
CA HIS A 10 -12.50 14.77 -0.82
C HIS A 10 -11.41 14.67 -1.90
N MET A 11 -11.65 15.25 -3.09
CA MET A 11 -10.76 15.14 -4.25
C MET A 11 -10.70 16.48 -5.00
N ASP A 12 -9.49 16.94 -5.28
CA ASP A 12 -9.22 18.08 -6.16
C ASP A 12 -9.18 17.65 -7.64
N THR A 13 -9.38 18.59 -8.55
CA THR A 13 -9.30 18.37 -10.00
C THR A 13 -7.95 17.79 -10.42
N ARG A 14 -6.85 18.19 -9.77
CA ARG A 14 -5.52 17.64 -10.03
C ARG A 14 -5.42 16.16 -9.66
N GLN A 15 -6.00 15.79 -8.51
CA GLN A 15 -6.02 14.41 -8.03
C GLN A 15 -6.91 13.53 -8.91
N PHE A 16 -8.04 14.05 -9.38
CA PHE A 16 -8.93 13.33 -10.30
C PHE A 16 -8.26 13.06 -11.66
N ILE A 17 -7.56 14.05 -12.23
CA ILE A 17 -6.79 13.86 -13.46
C ILE A 17 -5.68 12.82 -13.23
N GLY A 18 -4.95 12.92 -12.12
CA GLY A 18 -3.93 11.94 -11.74
C GLY A 18 -4.51 10.52 -11.61
N TRP A 19 -5.69 10.39 -11.03
CA TRP A 19 -6.42 9.13 -10.93
C TRP A 19 -6.81 8.57 -12.32
N ILE A 20 -7.32 9.39 -13.23
CA ILE A 20 -7.61 8.96 -14.61
C ILE A 20 -6.32 8.44 -15.28
N ILE A 21 -5.24 9.21 -15.20
CA ILE A 21 -3.94 8.83 -15.78
C ILE A 21 -3.47 7.50 -15.20
N PHE A 22 -3.56 7.31 -13.88
CA PHE A 22 -3.20 6.06 -13.21
C PHE A 22 -4.01 4.86 -13.75
N ASN A 23 -5.33 5.02 -13.90
CA ASN A 23 -6.18 3.96 -14.45
C ASN A 23 -5.83 3.65 -15.90
N VAL A 24 -5.49 4.65 -16.71
CA VAL A 24 -5.03 4.44 -18.10
C VAL A 24 -3.68 3.73 -18.14
N LEU A 25 -2.74 4.09 -17.27
CA LEU A 25 -1.43 3.43 -17.16
C LEU A 25 -1.54 1.96 -16.72
N MET A 26 -2.59 1.60 -15.98
CA MET A 26 -2.85 0.22 -15.59
C MET A 26 -3.21 -0.69 -16.76
N ILE A 27 -3.97 -0.21 -17.73
CA ILE A 27 -4.46 -0.99 -18.87
C ILE A 27 -3.35 -1.81 -19.56
N PRO A 28 -2.23 -1.21 -20.04
CA PRO A 28 -1.18 -1.98 -20.71
C PRO A 28 -0.48 -2.99 -19.78
N ILE A 29 -0.38 -2.69 -18.47
CA ILE A 29 0.24 -3.60 -17.50
C ILE A 29 -0.63 -4.84 -17.31
N LEU A 30 -1.95 -4.68 -17.21
CA LEU A 30 -2.91 -5.79 -17.06
C LEU A 30 -3.02 -6.69 -18.28
N TYR A 31 -2.57 -6.23 -19.46
CA TYR A 31 -2.50 -7.07 -20.65
C TYR A 31 -1.44 -8.17 -20.52
N VAL A 32 -0.39 -7.93 -19.74
CA VAL A 32 0.69 -8.89 -19.50
C VAL A 32 0.14 -10.05 -18.68
N ARG A 33 0.42 -11.28 -19.11
CA ARG A 33 -0.06 -12.45 -18.36
C ARG A 33 0.71 -12.59 -17.04
N PRO A 34 0.05 -13.01 -15.94
CA PRO A 34 0.68 -13.12 -14.62
C PRO A 34 1.96 -13.97 -14.62
N GLU A 35 2.03 -15.02 -15.44
CA GLU A 35 3.17 -15.94 -15.47
C GLU A 35 4.46 -15.28 -16.00
N LYS A 36 4.33 -14.18 -16.75
CA LYS A 36 5.45 -13.46 -17.37
C LYS A 36 5.76 -12.13 -16.71
N ILE A 37 4.95 -11.69 -15.75
CA ILE A 37 5.06 -10.33 -15.19
C ILE A 37 6.24 -10.17 -14.20
N LYS A 38 6.83 -11.28 -13.74
CA LYS A 38 7.84 -11.29 -12.66
C LYS A 38 8.95 -10.24 -12.83
N TRP A 39 9.46 -10.07 -14.05
CA TRP A 39 10.54 -9.13 -14.32
C TRP A 39 10.06 -7.68 -14.31
N VAL A 40 8.85 -7.42 -14.81
CA VAL A 40 8.24 -6.08 -14.78
C VAL A 40 8.04 -5.65 -13.33
N VAL A 41 7.45 -6.52 -12.51
CA VAL A 41 7.21 -6.24 -11.09
C VAL A 41 8.53 -6.09 -10.33
N LEU A 42 9.55 -6.90 -10.62
CA LEU A 42 10.86 -6.76 -10.00
C LEU A 42 11.47 -5.38 -10.29
N TRP A 43 11.43 -4.92 -11.54
CA TRP A 43 11.91 -3.58 -11.91
C TRP A 43 11.09 -2.47 -11.24
N MET A 44 9.76 -2.59 -11.21
CA MET A 44 8.90 -1.61 -10.52
C MET A 44 9.23 -1.53 -9.03
N ASN A 45 9.41 -2.67 -8.36
CA ASN A 45 9.78 -2.73 -6.95
C ASN A 45 11.19 -2.18 -6.71
N ALA A 46 12.15 -2.43 -7.60
CA ALA A 46 13.49 -1.87 -7.50
C ALA A 46 13.47 -0.33 -7.61
N VAL A 47 12.75 0.22 -8.59
CA VAL A 47 12.57 1.68 -8.73
C VAL A 47 11.90 2.28 -7.49
N SER A 48 10.89 1.61 -6.96
CA SER A 48 10.15 2.04 -5.77
C SER A 48 11.04 2.06 -4.52
N PHE A 49 11.82 0.99 -4.33
CA PHE A 49 12.78 0.88 -3.22
C PHE A 49 13.84 1.98 -3.29
N VAL A 50 14.46 2.17 -4.45
CA VAL A 50 15.47 3.22 -4.66
C VAL A 50 14.88 4.60 -4.42
N THR A 51 13.64 4.84 -4.86
CA THR A 51 12.95 6.12 -4.65
C THR A 51 12.74 6.39 -3.16
N LEU A 52 12.15 5.44 -2.43
CA LEU A 52 11.87 5.59 -1.00
C LEU A 52 13.16 5.70 -0.17
N LEU A 53 14.20 4.95 -0.54
CA LEU A 53 15.51 5.04 0.08
C LEU A 53 16.15 6.42 -0.17
N ALA A 54 16.12 6.92 -1.41
CA ALA A 54 16.65 8.24 -1.76
C ALA A 54 15.91 9.37 -1.02
N MET A 55 14.58 9.31 -0.95
CA MET A 55 13.77 10.26 -0.17
C MET A 55 14.15 10.25 1.31
N THR A 56 14.36 9.07 1.87
CA THR A 56 14.75 8.90 3.28
C THR A 56 16.15 9.46 3.53
N ILE A 57 17.14 9.09 2.71
CA ILE A 57 18.52 9.59 2.84
C ILE A 57 18.56 11.12 2.73
N TRP A 58 17.84 11.69 1.77
CA TRP A 58 17.77 13.14 1.60
C TRP A 58 17.24 13.84 2.86
N LEU A 59 16.16 13.31 3.44
CA LEU A 59 15.54 13.93 4.61
C LEU A 59 16.41 13.78 5.87
N LEU A 60 17.08 12.64 6.04
CA LEU A 60 18.03 12.43 7.12
C LEU A 60 19.23 13.38 7.01
N ALA A 61 19.75 13.56 5.79
CA ALA A 61 20.83 14.50 5.53
C ALA A 61 20.40 15.95 5.84
N LYS A 62 19.18 16.33 5.45
CA LYS A 62 18.63 17.67 5.74
C LYS A 62 18.37 17.90 7.23
N ALA A 63 17.95 16.86 7.96
CA ALA A 63 17.74 16.90 9.40
C ALA A 63 19.05 16.86 10.21
N GLY A 64 20.19 16.55 9.58
CA GLY A 64 21.47 16.33 10.27
C GLY A 64 21.51 15.06 11.12
N GLY A 65 20.66 14.06 10.83
CA GLY A 65 20.57 12.81 11.58
C GLY A 65 19.17 12.18 11.55
N GLY A 66 18.93 11.20 12.43
CA GLY A 66 17.68 10.44 12.49
C GLY A 66 16.47 11.16 13.13
N GLY A 67 16.60 12.45 13.48
CA GLY A 67 15.52 13.27 14.05
C GLY A 67 15.19 12.99 15.54
N PRO A 68 14.29 13.80 16.14
CA PRO A 68 14.00 13.78 17.57
C PRO A 68 13.17 12.59 18.05
N LEU A 69 12.36 11.94 17.18
CA LEU A 69 11.47 10.85 17.62
C LEU A 69 12.25 9.62 18.09
N LEU A 70 13.48 9.41 17.61
CA LEU A 70 14.34 8.32 18.05
C LEU A 70 14.76 8.41 19.53
N LYS A 71 14.77 9.64 20.08
CA LYS A 71 15.15 9.89 21.49
C LYS A 71 13.94 10.22 22.36
N GLN A 72 12.74 10.22 21.79
CA GLN A 72 11.53 10.58 22.52
C GLN A 72 11.19 9.43 23.50
N PRO A 73 11.03 9.72 24.81
CA PRO A 73 10.66 8.70 25.78
C PRO A 73 9.25 8.18 25.48
N ALA A 74 9.02 6.91 25.80
CA ALA A 74 7.69 6.32 25.74
C ALA A 74 6.76 7.06 26.69
N THR A 75 5.57 7.42 26.23
CA THR A 75 4.52 8.08 27.04
C THR A 75 3.68 7.10 27.85
N VAL A 76 3.78 5.80 27.52
CA VAL A 76 3.01 4.73 28.16
C VAL A 76 3.54 4.51 29.57
N SER A 77 2.66 4.67 30.56
CA SER A 77 3.05 4.70 31.97
C SER A 77 2.78 3.38 32.71
N SER A 78 1.94 2.49 32.15
CA SER A 78 1.54 1.22 32.76
C SER A 78 1.91 0.01 31.91
N SER A 79 2.31 -1.09 32.55
CA SER A 79 2.61 -2.36 31.89
C SER A 79 1.42 -2.93 31.11
N SER A 80 0.19 -2.68 31.56
CA SER A 80 -1.02 -3.13 30.86
C SER A 80 -1.25 -2.32 29.58
N GLU A 81 -1.08 -1.00 29.64
CA GLU A 81 -1.20 -0.11 28.49
C GLU A 81 -0.10 -0.41 27.44
N LEU A 82 1.10 -0.78 27.88
CA LEU A 82 2.17 -1.22 27.00
C LEU A 82 1.81 -2.52 26.26
N GLY A 83 1.29 -3.52 26.99
CA GLY A 83 0.84 -4.78 26.40
C GLY A 83 -0.26 -4.59 25.34
N TRP A 84 -1.23 -3.72 25.62
CA TRP A 84 -2.29 -3.38 24.67
C TRP A 84 -1.77 -2.58 23.47
N SER A 85 -0.81 -1.68 23.68
CA SER A 85 -0.18 -0.91 22.61
C SER A 85 0.62 -1.81 21.65
N ILE A 86 1.37 -2.78 22.19
CA ILE A 86 2.09 -3.78 21.38
C ILE A 86 1.09 -4.63 20.58
N THR A 87 0.04 -5.13 21.24
CA THR A 87 -0.99 -5.96 20.59
C THR A 87 -1.67 -5.19 19.46
N SER A 88 -2.03 -3.93 19.72
CA SER A 88 -2.59 -3.02 18.71
C SER A 88 -1.65 -2.82 17.52
N GLY A 89 -0.35 -2.64 17.78
CA GLY A 89 0.67 -2.52 16.72
C GLY A 89 0.76 -3.78 15.86
N VAL A 90 0.81 -4.96 16.48
CA VAL A 90 0.83 -6.25 15.78
C VAL A 90 -0.44 -6.43 14.95
N THR A 91 -1.62 -6.19 15.52
CA THR A 91 -2.89 -6.30 14.80
C THR A 91 -2.97 -5.32 13.62
N THR A 92 -2.41 -4.12 13.75
CA THR A 92 -2.37 -3.12 12.67
C THR A 92 -1.52 -3.61 11.49
N VAL A 93 -0.33 -4.16 11.77
CA VAL A 93 0.57 -4.68 10.72
C VAL A 93 -0.05 -5.90 10.05
N VAL A 94 -0.52 -6.88 10.83
CA VAL A 94 -1.16 -8.11 10.31
C VAL A 94 -2.41 -7.77 9.50
N GLY A 95 -3.24 -6.84 10.01
CA GLY A 95 -4.44 -6.38 9.31
C GLY A 95 -4.14 -5.68 7.98
N GLY A 96 -3.00 -4.97 7.90
CA GLY A 96 -2.54 -4.32 6.67
C GLY A 96 -2.10 -5.29 5.58
N ILE A 97 -1.53 -6.44 5.95
CA ILE A 97 -1.03 -7.46 5.01
C ILE A 97 -2.00 -8.62 4.78
N ALA A 98 -3.10 -8.70 5.54
CA ALA A 98 -4.03 -9.84 5.53
C ALA A 98 -4.53 -10.22 4.13
N VAL A 99 -4.86 -9.23 3.29
CA VAL A 99 -5.32 -9.47 1.91
C VAL A 99 -4.23 -10.14 1.06
N GLY A 100 -2.98 -9.68 1.19
CA GLY A 100 -1.81 -10.26 0.53
C GLY A 100 -1.43 -11.66 1.06
N LEU A 101 -1.83 -11.99 2.29
CA LEU A 101 -1.65 -13.34 2.82
C LEU A 101 -2.68 -14.30 2.21
N THR A 102 -3.94 -13.86 2.06
CA THR A 102 -5.00 -14.71 1.48
C THR A 102 -4.80 -15.01 0.00
N ASN A 103 -4.24 -14.07 -0.78
CA ASN A 103 -3.99 -14.27 -2.21
C ASN A 103 -2.65 -15.00 -2.49
N GLN A 104 -1.85 -15.28 -1.46
CA GLN A 104 -0.49 -15.82 -1.64
C GLN A 104 -0.48 -17.25 -2.21
N MET A 105 -1.56 -18.00 -1.99
CA MET A 105 -1.75 -19.34 -2.55
C MET A 105 -1.89 -19.29 -4.09
N ASP A 106 -2.48 -18.22 -4.63
CA ASP A 106 -2.63 -18.04 -6.08
C ASP A 106 -1.28 -17.87 -6.79
N TYR A 107 -0.30 -17.31 -6.08
CA TYR A 107 1.05 -17.13 -6.59
C TYR A 107 1.94 -18.34 -6.35
N SER A 108 1.70 -19.07 -5.26
CA SER A 108 2.50 -20.26 -4.91
C SER A 108 2.40 -21.37 -5.94
N ARG A 109 1.30 -21.47 -6.69
CA ARG A 109 1.15 -22.42 -7.82
C ARG A 109 2.10 -22.16 -9.00
N PHE A 110 2.66 -20.95 -9.10
CA PHE A 110 3.66 -20.62 -10.12
C PHE A 110 5.08 -20.98 -9.69
N ALA A 111 5.28 -21.52 -8.47
CA ALA A 111 6.56 -22.03 -8.01
C ALA A 111 6.99 -23.25 -8.82
N ARG A 112 8.30 -23.39 -9.06
CA ARG A 112 8.84 -24.53 -9.83
C ARG A 112 8.79 -25.83 -9.06
N ARG A 113 8.93 -25.74 -7.72
CA ARG A 113 8.97 -26.87 -6.79
C ARG A 113 8.23 -26.47 -5.50
N PRO A 114 7.58 -27.43 -4.82
CA PRO A 114 7.03 -27.19 -3.49
C PRO A 114 8.15 -26.71 -2.55
N GLY A 115 7.96 -25.56 -1.90
CA GLY A 115 8.92 -24.99 -0.95
C GLY A 115 9.74 -23.82 -1.47
N ASP A 116 9.83 -23.62 -2.80
CA ASP A 116 10.55 -22.48 -3.40
C ASP A 116 9.98 -21.13 -2.91
N GLN A 117 8.69 -21.08 -2.57
CA GLN A 117 8.01 -19.89 -2.04
C GLN A 117 8.47 -19.47 -0.64
N ILE A 118 8.99 -20.40 0.17
CA ILE A 118 9.30 -20.16 1.59
C ILE A 118 10.40 -19.10 1.71
N ILE A 119 11.50 -19.25 0.96
CA ILE A 119 12.62 -18.30 1.01
C ILE A 119 12.17 -16.92 0.53
N GLY A 120 11.35 -16.85 -0.53
CA GLY A 120 10.80 -15.60 -1.04
C GLY A 120 9.96 -14.88 0.01
N GLN A 121 9.12 -15.60 0.75
CA GLN A 121 8.30 -15.05 1.83
C GLN A 121 9.15 -14.60 3.02
N TRP A 122 10.14 -15.37 3.45
CA TRP A 122 11.05 -14.97 4.53
C TRP A 122 11.78 -13.68 4.20
N VAL A 123 12.35 -13.58 3.00
CA VAL A 123 13.04 -12.35 2.56
C VAL A 123 12.07 -11.18 2.44
N SER A 124 10.89 -11.38 1.84
CA SER A 124 9.91 -10.31 1.66
C SER A 124 9.30 -9.82 2.98
N ILE A 125 8.80 -10.73 3.80
CA ILE A 125 8.04 -10.39 5.01
C ILE A 125 8.98 -9.98 6.14
N ILE A 126 10.06 -10.71 6.37
CA ILE A 126 10.94 -10.42 7.51
C ILE A 126 11.95 -9.33 7.17
N ALA A 127 12.68 -9.44 6.06
CA ALA A 127 13.70 -8.45 5.73
C ALA A 127 13.04 -7.13 5.27
N PHE A 128 12.28 -7.14 4.19
CA PHE A 128 11.67 -5.89 3.69
C PHE A 128 10.53 -5.37 4.58
N GLY A 129 9.77 -6.26 5.23
CA GLY A 129 8.75 -5.87 6.21
C GLY A 129 9.33 -5.26 7.50
N THR A 130 10.62 -5.41 7.79
CA THR A 130 11.30 -4.68 8.87
C THR A 130 11.98 -3.42 8.36
N ILE A 131 12.70 -3.52 7.24
CA ILE A 131 13.50 -2.41 6.68
C ILE A 131 12.60 -1.25 6.26
N MET A 132 11.54 -1.52 5.48
CA MET A 132 10.72 -0.45 4.89
C MET A 132 9.96 0.37 5.95
N PRO A 133 9.30 -0.24 6.96
CA PRO A 133 8.70 0.54 8.04
C PRO A 133 9.73 1.31 8.87
N THR A 134 10.92 0.74 9.09
CA THR A 134 12.01 1.44 9.79
C THR A 134 12.42 2.71 9.04
N LEU A 135 12.60 2.64 7.72
CA LEU A 135 12.87 3.82 6.89
C LEU A 135 11.74 4.84 6.98
N GLY A 136 10.48 4.39 6.99
CA GLY A 136 9.31 5.26 7.20
C GLY A 136 9.31 5.98 8.54
N CYS A 137 9.59 5.27 9.64
CA CYS A 137 9.72 5.86 10.98
C CYS A 137 10.87 6.87 11.06
N LEU A 138 12.02 6.57 10.45
CA LEU A 138 13.16 7.48 10.35
C LEU A 138 12.80 8.74 9.56
N CYS A 139 12.07 8.59 8.46
CA CYS A 139 11.58 9.69 7.64
C CYS A 139 10.58 10.57 8.42
N ALA A 140 9.64 9.99 9.14
CA ALA A 140 8.70 10.71 10.01
C ALA A 140 9.42 11.47 11.15
N SER A 141 10.47 10.87 11.71
CA SER A 141 11.33 11.51 12.72
C SER A 141 12.11 12.69 12.14
N ALA A 142 12.78 12.49 11.00
CA ALA A 142 13.57 13.52 10.35
C ALA A 142 12.70 14.68 9.83
N SER A 143 11.50 14.42 9.30
CA SER A 143 10.56 15.47 8.88
C SER A 143 10.14 16.35 10.04
N LYS A 144 9.93 15.80 11.24
CA LYS A 144 9.65 16.61 12.44
C LYS A 144 10.78 17.57 12.78
N ALA A 145 12.04 17.18 12.56
CA ALA A 145 13.18 18.06 12.76
C ALA A 145 13.25 19.19 11.72
N VAL A 146 12.96 18.89 10.46
CA VAL A 146 13.11 19.84 9.33
C VAL A 146 11.90 20.77 9.22
N TYR A 147 10.68 20.25 9.37
CA TYR A 147 9.43 20.97 9.09
C TYR A 147 8.58 21.23 10.33
N GLY A 148 8.97 20.70 11.50
CA GLY A 148 8.19 20.82 12.75
C GLY A 148 7.02 19.84 12.87
N GLU A 149 6.69 19.10 11.79
CA GLU A 149 5.60 18.13 11.75
C GLU A 149 6.11 16.74 11.30
N ALA A 150 5.55 15.68 11.88
CA ALA A 150 5.92 14.31 11.51
C ALA A 150 5.09 13.86 10.30
N ILE A 151 5.73 13.82 9.12
CA ILE A 151 5.10 13.42 7.86
C ILE A 151 5.35 11.93 7.64
N TRP A 152 4.28 11.14 7.66
CA TRP A 152 4.34 9.69 7.47
C TRP A 152 4.10 9.25 6.02
N ASN A 153 3.39 10.06 5.26
CA ASN A 153 2.96 9.74 3.90
C ASN A 153 3.94 10.32 2.87
N PRO A 154 4.62 9.50 2.03
CA PRO A 154 5.64 9.99 1.11
C PRO A 154 5.15 11.02 0.07
N PRO A 155 3.96 10.88 -0.56
CA PRO A 155 3.37 11.92 -1.38
C PRO A 155 3.24 13.29 -0.69
N ASP A 156 2.85 13.30 0.60
CA ASP A 156 2.70 14.54 1.36
C ASP A 156 4.08 15.19 1.62
N LEU A 157 5.12 14.39 1.79
CA LEU A 157 6.50 14.89 1.88
C LEU A 157 6.96 15.55 0.56
N VAL A 158 6.63 14.93 -0.59
CA VAL A 158 6.95 15.51 -1.91
C VAL A 158 6.18 16.81 -2.12
N GLN A 159 4.92 16.87 -1.69
CA GLN A 159 4.14 18.11 -1.74
C GLN A 159 4.78 19.18 -0.86
N LYS A 160 5.23 18.82 0.34
CA LYS A 160 5.94 19.74 1.25
C LYS A 160 7.22 20.33 0.65
N TRP A 161 7.95 19.56 -0.16
CA TRP A 161 9.13 20.07 -0.88
C TRP A 161 8.76 21.19 -1.84
N LEU A 162 7.65 21.02 -2.58
CA LEU A 162 7.16 22.03 -3.52
C LEU A 162 6.60 23.27 -2.82
N ASP A 163 5.97 23.08 -1.66
CA ASP A 163 5.39 24.17 -0.88
C ASP A 163 6.45 25.01 -0.15
N THR A 164 7.58 24.38 0.24
CA THR A 164 8.66 25.04 0.98
C THR A 164 9.61 25.78 0.04
N ASP A 165 10.08 25.13 -1.02
CA ASP A 165 11.05 25.69 -1.96
C ASP A 165 10.60 25.39 -3.40
N TYR A 166 10.05 26.37 -4.11
CA TYR A 166 9.60 26.19 -5.50
C TYR A 166 10.70 26.51 -6.53
N THR A 167 11.80 25.76 -6.49
CA THR A 167 12.95 25.91 -7.40
C THR A 167 12.94 24.90 -8.54
N ALA A 168 13.79 25.09 -9.55
CA ALA A 168 13.93 24.10 -10.63
C ALA A 168 14.37 22.71 -10.10
N GLY A 169 15.25 22.70 -9.09
CA GLY A 169 15.75 21.47 -8.46
C GLY A 169 14.67 20.72 -7.68
N SER A 170 13.86 21.42 -6.88
CA SER A 170 12.77 20.78 -6.12
C SER A 170 11.66 20.24 -7.02
N ARG A 171 11.35 20.93 -8.12
CA ARG A 171 10.40 20.45 -9.15
C ARG A 171 10.90 19.18 -9.83
N ALA A 172 12.19 19.12 -10.17
CA ALA A 172 12.80 17.92 -10.73
C ALA A 172 12.78 16.76 -9.72
N ALA A 173 13.18 17.01 -8.47
CA ALA A 173 13.15 16.01 -7.41
C ALA A 173 11.73 15.47 -7.17
N ALA A 174 10.73 16.36 -7.11
CA ALA A 174 9.33 15.99 -6.95
C ALA A 174 8.80 15.16 -8.14
N PHE A 175 9.23 15.48 -9.36
CA PHE A 175 8.86 14.69 -10.54
C PHE A 175 9.43 13.27 -10.47
N PHE A 176 10.73 13.10 -10.22
CA PHE A 176 11.34 11.77 -10.14
C PHE A 176 10.80 10.95 -8.96
N ALA A 177 10.62 11.58 -7.80
CA ALA A 177 10.00 10.94 -6.64
C ALA A 177 8.54 10.54 -6.95
N GLY A 178 7.77 11.43 -7.58
CA GLY A 178 6.40 11.16 -8.01
C GLY A 178 6.30 9.98 -8.97
N VAL A 179 7.20 9.90 -9.96
CA VAL A 179 7.27 8.74 -10.88
C VAL A 179 7.53 7.45 -10.10
N GLY A 180 8.50 7.43 -9.19
CA GLY A 180 8.79 6.26 -8.38
C GLY A 180 7.64 5.82 -7.47
N LEU A 181 6.91 6.79 -6.88
CA LEU A 181 5.72 6.52 -6.08
C LEU A 181 4.55 5.99 -6.92
N VAL A 182 4.36 6.52 -8.13
CA VAL A 182 3.35 5.99 -9.08
C VAL A 182 3.71 4.57 -9.48
N VAL A 183 4.98 4.29 -9.79
CA VAL A 183 5.48 2.94 -10.11
C VAL A 183 5.22 1.97 -8.96
N CYS A 184 5.46 2.39 -7.71
CA CYS A 184 5.14 1.62 -6.51
C CYS A 184 3.65 1.26 -6.47
N GLN A 185 2.79 2.25 -6.69
CA GLN A 185 1.35 2.06 -6.66
C GLN A 185 0.84 1.19 -7.82
N LEU A 186 1.48 1.26 -8.98
CA LEU A 186 1.19 0.38 -10.12
C LEU A 186 1.54 -1.08 -9.81
N ALA A 187 2.70 -1.33 -9.19
CA ALA A 187 3.13 -2.69 -8.85
C ALA A 187 2.15 -3.37 -7.89
N ILE A 188 1.83 -2.73 -6.76
CA ILE A 188 0.96 -3.30 -5.73
C ILE A 188 -0.47 -3.52 -6.25
N ASN A 189 -1.05 -2.55 -6.98
CA ASN A 189 -2.41 -2.72 -7.49
C ASN A 189 -2.50 -3.76 -8.62
N THR A 190 -1.42 -4.01 -9.35
CA THR A 190 -1.41 -5.06 -10.37
C THR A 190 -1.46 -6.45 -9.73
N ILE A 191 -0.60 -6.68 -8.74
CA ILE A 191 -0.41 -7.99 -8.12
C ILE A 191 -1.49 -8.27 -7.07
N ASP A 192 -1.67 -7.39 -6.11
CA ASP A 192 -2.55 -7.68 -4.97
C ASP A 192 -4.02 -7.53 -5.33
N ASN A 193 -4.36 -6.64 -6.26
CA ASN A 193 -5.75 -6.31 -6.56
C ASN A 193 -6.19 -6.89 -7.92
N ALA A 194 -5.56 -6.47 -9.01
CA ALA A 194 -6.08 -6.76 -10.35
C ALA A 194 -5.92 -8.24 -10.73
N PHE A 195 -4.75 -8.83 -10.51
CA PHE A 195 -4.54 -10.25 -10.80
C PHE A 195 -5.23 -11.18 -9.82
N SER A 196 -5.27 -10.83 -8.52
CA SER A 196 -6.08 -11.59 -7.55
C SER A 196 -7.55 -11.63 -7.96
N ALA A 197 -8.16 -10.47 -8.25
CA ALA A 197 -9.53 -10.41 -8.76
C ALA A 197 -9.71 -11.18 -10.07
N GLY A 198 -8.73 -11.12 -10.97
CA GLY A 198 -8.73 -11.88 -12.21
C GLY A 198 -8.70 -13.39 -12.01
N MET A 199 -7.92 -13.87 -11.03
CA MET A 199 -7.83 -15.28 -10.68
C MET A 199 -9.11 -15.78 -10.01
N ASP A 200 -9.70 -15.00 -9.10
CA ASP A 200 -10.98 -15.31 -8.46
C ASP A 200 -12.12 -15.42 -9.49
N MET A 201 -12.23 -14.45 -10.40
CA MET A 201 -13.27 -14.48 -11.44
C MET A 201 -13.10 -15.63 -12.43
N ALA A 202 -11.86 -15.97 -12.77
CA ALA A 202 -11.57 -17.13 -13.61
C ALA A 202 -11.91 -18.45 -12.91
N GLY A 203 -11.82 -18.51 -11.58
CA GLY A 203 -12.27 -19.65 -10.78
C GLY A 203 -13.80 -19.77 -10.70
N LEU A 204 -14.49 -18.64 -10.55
CA LEU A 204 -15.96 -18.61 -10.45
C LEU A 204 -16.67 -18.85 -11.79
N PHE A 205 -16.15 -18.29 -12.89
CA PHE A 205 -16.77 -18.36 -14.22
C PHE A 205 -15.78 -18.79 -15.31
N PRO A 206 -15.20 -20.00 -15.22
CA PRO A 206 -14.08 -20.44 -16.08
C PRO A 206 -14.42 -20.48 -17.57
N SER A 207 -15.69 -20.74 -17.93
CA SER A 207 -16.15 -20.78 -19.33
C SER A 207 -16.23 -19.40 -19.99
N TYR A 208 -16.32 -18.32 -19.21
CA TYR A 208 -16.59 -16.97 -19.72
C TYR A 208 -15.41 -16.00 -19.52
N ILE A 209 -14.67 -16.16 -18.41
CA ILE A 209 -13.64 -15.21 -17.97
C ILE A 209 -12.29 -15.90 -17.87
N ASN A 210 -11.31 -15.37 -18.60
CA ASN A 210 -9.90 -15.66 -18.35
C ASN A 210 -9.30 -14.62 -17.40
N ILE A 211 -8.16 -14.93 -16.78
CA ILE A 211 -7.53 -14.07 -15.76
C ILE A 211 -7.34 -12.62 -16.24
N ARG A 212 -6.95 -12.42 -17.51
CA ARG A 212 -6.78 -11.07 -18.08
C ARG A 212 -8.10 -10.31 -18.18
N ARG A 213 -9.14 -10.96 -18.72
CA ARG A 213 -10.49 -10.38 -18.79
C ARG A 213 -11.03 -10.06 -17.39
N GLY A 214 -10.81 -10.97 -16.44
CA GLY A 214 -11.15 -10.75 -15.03
C GLY A 214 -10.44 -9.52 -14.47
N ALA A 215 -9.13 -9.38 -14.68
CA ALA A 215 -8.39 -8.20 -14.22
C ALA A 215 -8.97 -6.87 -14.75
N TYR A 216 -9.40 -6.83 -16.02
CA TYR A 216 -10.10 -5.66 -16.59
C TYR A 216 -11.48 -5.43 -15.98
N VAL A 217 -12.25 -6.49 -15.73
CA VAL A 217 -13.53 -6.37 -15.01
C VAL A 217 -13.30 -5.81 -13.61
N GLY A 218 -12.27 -6.28 -12.90
CA GLY A 218 -11.87 -5.75 -11.59
C GLY A 218 -11.50 -4.27 -11.65
N LEU A 219 -10.76 -3.83 -12.68
CA LEU A 219 -10.44 -2.42 -12.89
C LEU A 219 -11.71 -1.57 -13.13
N VAL A 220 -12.62 -2.03 -14.00
CA VAL A 220 -13.87 -1.32 -14.29
C VAL A 220 -14.77 -1.27 -13.05
N LEU A 221 -14.88 -2.36 -12.29
CA LEU A 221 -15.63 -2.39 -11.04
C LEU A 221 -15.00 -1.48 -9.99
N SER A 222 -13.67 -1.42 -9.89
CA SER A 222 -12.97 -0.48 -9.01
C SER A 222 -13.33 0.96 -9.37
N ILE A 223 -13.29 1.33 -10.65
CA ILE A 223 -13.71 2.65 -11.16
C ILE A 223 -15.20 2.91 -10.84
N ALA A 224 -16.06 1.92 -11.06
CA ALA A 224 -17.51 2.03 -10.82
C ALA A 224 -17.90 2.03 -9.34
N MET A 225 -17.05 1.50 -8.45
CA MET A 225 -17.14 1.62 -6.99
C MET A 225 -16.49 2.91 -6.48
N CYS A 226 -15.60 3.52 -7.27
CA CYS A 226 -15.01 4.83 -7.05
C CYS A 226 -15.85 6.06 -7.53
N PRO A 227 -17.20 6.13 -7.41
CA PRO A 227 -17.89 7.41 -7.61
C PRO A 227 -18.36 8.11 -6.32
N LYS A 228 -18.41 7.48 -5.13
CA LYS A 228 -19.16 8.08 -3.99
C LYS A 228 -18.65 7.71 -2.58
N GLU A 229 -17.62 8.39 -2.09
CA GLU A 229 -17.53 8.68 -0.64
C GLU A 229 -18.44 9.87 -0.23
N THR A 230 -19.40 10.28 -1.06
CA THR A 230 -20.16 11.51 -0.85
C THR A 230 -21.43 11.39 0.01
N SER A 231 -21.88 10.21 0.45
CA SER A 231 -23.05 10.15 1.36
C SER A 231 -23.34 8.83 2.08
N LEU A 232 -23.18 7.67 1.43
CA LEU A 232 -23.59 6.39 2.01
C LEU A 232 -22.67 5.91 3.14
N PHE A 233 -21.35 6.15 3.02
CA PHE A 233 -20.39 5.81 4.08
C PHE A 233 -20.38 6.83 5.23
N ARG A 234 -20.84 8.07 4.96
CA ARG A 234 -21.00 9.13 5.98
C ARG A 234 -22.09 8.77 6.99
N ARG A 235 -23.11 8.01 6.60
CA ARG A 235 -24.20 7.56 7.50
C ARG A 235 -23.78 6.44 8.46
N ARG A 236 -22.72 5.68 8.17
CA ARG A 236 -22.15 4.66 9.08
C ARG A 236 -20.94 5.14 9.90
N ARG A 237 -20.33 6.29 9.55
CA ARG A 237 -19.20 6.90 10.27
C ARG A 237 -19.60 7.71 11.52
N LYS A 238 -20.84 7.53 12.02
CA LYS A 238 -21.31 7.97 13.35
C LYS A 238 -21.32 6.82 14.38
N LEU A 239 -20.66 5.70 14.09
CA LEU A 239 -20.23 4.76 15.12
C LEU A 239 -18.75 5.02 15.42
N LYS A 240 -18.44 4.97 16.71
CA LYS A 240 -17.21 5.50 17.32
C LYS A 240 -15.97 4.87 16.66
N LEU A 241 -14.87 5.61 16.67
CA LEU A 241 -13.55 5.15 16.21
C LEU A 241 -13.05 3.87 16.92
N SER A 242 -13.72 3.46 18.02
CA SER A 242 -13.54 2.17 18.69
C SER A 242 -14.09 0.96 17.92
N ASP A 243 -15.06 1.15 17.01
CA ASP A 243 -15.72 0.05 16.29
C ASP A 243 -14.96 -0.31 14.99
N LEU A 244 -13.97 0.49 14.59
CA LEU A 244 -13.08 0.24 13.45
C LEU A 244 -11.95 -0.75 13.76
N TYR A 245 -11.84 -1.26 14.98
CA TYR A 245 -11.01 -2.42 15.30
C TYR A 245 -11.64 -3.74 14.78
N HIS A 246 -12.95 -3.75 14.48
CA HIS A 246 -13.69 -4.95 14.10
C HIS A 246 -13.65 -5.36 12.61
N PRO A 247 -13.42 -4.51 11.59
CA PRO A 247 -13.31 -4.97 10.20
C PRO A 247 -11.95 -5.62 9.88
N ALA A 248 -10.91 -5.37 10.68
CA ALA A 248 -9.65 -6.11 10.60
C ALA A 248 -9.82 -7.55 11.15
N SER A 249 -10.66 -7.73 12.18
CA SER A 249 -10.99 -9.07 12.69
C SER A 249 -11.89 -9.87 11.74
N TRP A 250 -12.82 -9.24 11.00
CA TRP A 250 -13.60 -9.93 9.96
C TRP A 250 -12.76 -10.34 8.74
N ARG A 251 -11.76 -9.54 8.33
CA ARG A 251 -10.84 -9.90 7.25
C ARG A 251 -9.81 -10.95 7.67
N GLY A 252 -9.36 -10.92 8.93
CA GLY A 252 -8.57 -12.01 9.54
C GLY A 252 -9.37 -13.31 9.73
N GLN A 253 -10.69 -13.23 9.97
CA GLN A 253 -11.57 -14.40 10.06
C GLN A 253 -11.73 -15.11 8.70
N LEU A 254 -11.77 -14.38 7.58
CA LEU A 254 -11.76 -15.01 6.25
C LEU A 254 -10.44 -15.75 5.96
N ALA A 255 -9.30 -15.18 6.37
CA ALA A 255 -8.01 -15.88 6.30
C ALA A 255 -7.95 -17.12 7.22
N GLY A 256 -8.55 -17.04 8.41
CA GLY A 256 -8.71 -18.17 9.33
C GLY A 256 -9.62 -19.28 8.82
N VAL A 257 -10.66 -18.93 8.05
CA VAL A 257 -11.58 -19.90 7.41
C VAL A 257 -10.93 -20.58 6.21
N THR A 258 -10.08 -19.88 5.44
CA THR A 258 -9.31 -20.50 4.33
C THR A 258 -8.16 -21.40 4.82
N CYS A 259 -7.59 -21.13 6.00
CA CYS A 259 -6.55 -21.97 6.61
C CYS A 259 -7.10 -23.19 7.37
N CYS A 260 -8.42 -23.36 7.49
CA CYS A 260 -9.05 -24.39 8.33
C CYS A 260 -9.96 -25.36 7.54
N PRO A 261 -9.46 -25.98 6.46
CA PRO A 261 -9.72 -27.41 6.29
C PRO A 261 -8.56 -28.15 5.56
N VAL A 262 -7.47 -28.48 6.26
CA VAL A 262 -6.54 -29.56 5.84
C VAL A 262 -5.97 -30.32 7.07
N SER A 263 -6.82 -30.68 8.03
CA SER A 263 -6.40 -31.51 9.18
C SER A 263 -7.28 -32.74 9.42
N HIS A 264 -8.09 -33.16 8.43
CA HIS A 264 -8.78 -34.45 8.45
C HIS A 264 -8.74 -35.11 7.07
N THR A 265 -7.59 -35.66 6.71
CA THR A 265 -7.40 -36.88 5.89
C THR A 265 -5.91 -37.13 5.81
N LEU A 266 -5.37 -37.72 6.87
CA LEU A 266 -4.34 -38.77 6.93
C LEU A 266 -4.16 -39.15 8.41
#